data_AF-A0A8T9QC93-F1
#
_entry.id   AF-A0A8T9QC93-F1
#
_cell.length_a   1.000
_cell.length_b   1.000
_cell.length_c   1.000
_cell.angle_alpha   90.00
_cell.angle_beta   90.00
_cell.angle_gamma   90.00
#
_symmetry.space_group_name_H-M   'P 1'
#
loop_
_entity.id
_entity.type
_entity.pdbx_description
1 polymer ?
#
loop_
_entity_poly.entity_id
_entity_poly.type
_entity_poly.pdbx_seq_one_letter_code
_entity_poly.pdbx_strand_id
1 'polypeptide(L)'
;MMRLEIVSVCPIPLETISYWTTAPNETEPREYELPIYTGTMRGLPETVSALIVASDLQGVVPTGNEDVLLGEVVADYLELLYALYFPELDKENTLALLCGDLYANKSKRGASGNPSSVWNKFNATFGRTVGIAGNHDDFGPALSQVQALDKARFLTQGITHEHGLTVAGISGIIGRPDKNFRLPETAYLRAVTTLLQHQPDILLTHLSPAIADKGFQGEEQLTAVLTKGNPTLVFCGHSHWPSTEPAVLANGTQVLNVDSKVFLFGRA
;
A
#
# COMPACT_ATOMS: atom_id res chain seq x y z
N MET A 1 -1.49 24.58 -7.21
CA MET A 1 -0.59 23.62 -6.52
C MET A 1 0.17 22.84 -7.59
N MET A 2 1.45 22.51 -7.36
CA MET A 2 2.16 21.58 -8.25
C MET A 2 1.55 20.19 -8.10
N ARG A 3 1.45 19.45 -9.21
CA ARG A 3 0.96 18.07 -9.20
C ARG A 3 1.91 17.17 -8.41
N LEU A 4 1.35 16.24 -7.63
CA LEU A 4 2.11 15.21 -6.92
C LEU A 4 2.63 14.16 -7.93
N GLU A 5 3.93 13.89 -7.90
CA GLU A 5 4.60 13.02 -8.87
C GLU A 5 5.84 12.36 -8.24
N ILE A 6 6.03 11.07 -8.48
CA ILE A 6 7.29 10.36 -8.20
C ILE A 6 8.32 10.77 -9.26
N VAL A 7 9.42 11.36 -8.81
CA VAL A 7 10.51 11.84 -9.68
C VAL A 7 11.56 10.78 -9.87
N SER A 8 11.93 10.08 -8.79
CA SER A 8 12.94 9.04 -8.82
C SER A 8 12.71 8.01 -7.71
N VAL A 9 13.17 6.79 -8.00
CA VAL A 9 13.29 5.70 -7.03
C VAL A 9 14.71 5.17 -7.13
N CYS A 10 15.38 4.97 -6.01
CA CYS A 10 16.66 4.28 -5.98
C CYS A 10 16.44 2.82 -6.40
N PRO A 11 17.10 2.33 -7.47
CA PRO A 11 16.89 0.95 -7.95
C PRO A 11 17.45 -0.11 -6.99
N ILE A 12 18.31 0.30 -6.04
CA ILE A 12 18.88 -0.56 -5.01
C ILE A 12 18.12 -0.29 -3.71
N PRO A 13 17.60 -1.32 -3.01
CA PRO A 13 16.95 -1.12 -1.72
C PRO A 13 17.95 -0.55 -0.72
N LEU A 14 17.48 0.36 0.13
CA LEU A 14 18.28 0.90 1.23
C LEU A 14 18.63 -0.21 2.23
N GLU A 15 17.63 -1.02 2.58
CA GLU A 15 17.72 -2.15 3.50
C GLU A 15 16.71 -3.23 3.07
N THR A 16 16.88 -4.44 3.63
CA THR A 16 15.89 -5.52 3.51
C THR A 16 15.51 -6.07 4.89
N ILE A 17 14.30 -6.61 5.01
CA ILE A 17 13.84 -7.31 6.21
C ILE A 17 13.63 -8.78 5.85
N SER A 18 14.34 -9.69 6.52
CA SER A 18 14.12 -11.12 6.40
C SER A 18 12.79 -11.52 7.04
N TYR A 19 11.99 -12.32 6.33
CA TYR A 19 10.69 -12.79 6.80
C TYR A 19 10.37 -14.17 6.24
N TRP A 20 9.41 -14.84 6.88
CA TRP A 20 8.95 -16.17 6.50
C TRP A 20 7.56 -16.10 5.87
N THR A 21 7.38 -16.75 4.73
CA THR A 21 6.06 -16.95 4.10
C THR A 21 6.05 -18.22 3.26
N THR A 22 4.87 -18.62 2.79
CA THR A 22 4.70 -19.75 1.87
C THR A 22 4.26 -19.20 0.52
N ALA A 23 5.22 -19.08 -0.41
CA ALA A 23 5.01 -18.43 -1.70
C ALA A 23 4.12 -19.25 -2.66
N PRO A 24 3.68 -18.66 -3.79
CA PRO A 24 3.00 -19.41 -4.83
C PRO A 24 3.82 -20.61 -5.30
N ASN A 25 3.17 -21.79 -5.38
CA ASN A 25 3.76 -23.08 -5.76
C ASN A 25 4.67 -23.74 -4.72
N GLU A 26 4.74 -23.19 -3.50
CA GLU A 26 5.45 -23.81 -2.39
C GLU A 26 4.48 -24.46 -1.40
N THR A 27 4.93 -25.53 -0.75
CA THR A 27 4.17 -26.28 0.26
C THR A 27 4.69 -26.04 1.68
N GLU A 28 5.91 -25.52 1.81
CA GLU A 28 6.57 -25.25 3.07
C GLU A 28 6.99 -23.78 3.15
N PRO A 29 6.97 -23.16 4.34
CA PRO A 29 7.43 -21.79 4.51
C PRO A 29 8.93 -21.67 4.23
N ARG A 30 9.31 -20.58 3.59
CA ARG A 30 10.71 -20.20 3.35
C ARG A 30 10.98 -18.77 3.76
N GLU A 31 12.26 -18.48 3.92
CA GLU A 31 12.74 -17.14 4.17
C GLU A 31 12.86 -16.34 2.87
N TYR A 32 12.38 -15.11 2.91
CA TYR A 32 12.40 -14.12 1.85
C TYR A 32 12.86 -12.77 2.41
N GLU A 33 13.25 -11.87 1.51
CA GLU A 33 13.68 -10.51 1.85
C GLU A 33 12.63 -9.51 1.37
N LEU A 34 12.14 -8.66 2.28
CA LEU A 34 11.26 -7.54 1.94
C LEU A 34 12.13 -6.30 1.69
N PRO A 35 12.21 -5.78 0.46
CA PRO A 35 13.03 -4.62 0.17
C PRO A 35 12.36 -3.30 0.59
N ILE A 36 13.17 -2.39 1.13
CA ILE A 36 12.79 -1.01 1.44
C ILE A 36 13.51 -0.08 0.47
N TYR A 37 12.75 0.53 -0.43
CA TYR A 37 13.25 1.48 -1.41
C TYR A 37 13.07 2.93 -0.94
N THR A 38 13.92 3.80 -1.44
CA THR A 38 13.84 5.24 -1.22
C THR A 38 13.63 5.96 -2.53
N GLY A 39 13.00 7.13 -2.48
CA GLY A 39 12.77 7.95 -3.66
C GLY A 39 12.45 9.38 -3.33
N THR A 40 12.21 10.17 -4.38
CA THR A 40 11.83 11.57 -4.24
C THR A 40 10.56 11.88 -5.00
N MET A 41 9.79 12.83 -4.46
CA MET A 41 8.53 13.27 -5.04
C MET A 41 8.50 14.79 -5.20
N ARG A 42 7.92 15.23 -6.32
CA ARG A 42 7.55 16.63 -6.56
C ARG A 42 6.11 16.84 -6.12
N GLY A 43 5.80 18.04 -5.63
CA GLY A 43 4.44 18.42 -5.25
C GLY A 43 4.01 17.95 -3.86
N LEU A 44 4.91 17.32 -3.08
CA LEU A 44 4.66 16.94 -1.70
C LEU A 44 4.49 18.20 -0.83
N PRO A 45 3.33 18.42 -0.16
CA PRO A 45 3.09 19.61 0.65
C PRO A 45 4.12 19.77 1.76
N GLU A 46 4.45 21.00 2.15
CA GLU A 46 5.44 21.27 3.23
C GLU A 46 5.07 20.63 4.57
N THR A 47 3.77 20.42 4.80
CA THR A 47 3.20 19.73 5.97
C THR A 47 3.42 18.22 5.98
N VAL A 48 3.97 17.64 4.90
CA VAL A 48 4.34 16.22 4.81
C VAL A 48 5.86 16.12 4.74
N SER A 49 6.47 15.53 5.77
CA SER A 49 7.90 15.28 5.79
C SER A 49 8.28 14.18 4.81
N ALA A 50 7.50 13.09 4.80
CA ALA A 50 7.72 11.95 3.94
C ALA A 50 6.43 11.17 3.69
N LEU A 51 6.44 10.37 2.63
CA LEU A 51 5.39 9.40 2.32
C LEU A 51 5.96 7.98 2.45
N ILE A 52 5.27 7.11 3.18
CA ILE A 52 5.60 5.68 3.24
C ILE A 52 4.49 4.93 2.52
N VAL A 53 4.83 3.97 1.66
CA VAL A 53 3.83 3.15 0.95
C VAL A 53 4.21 1.68 1.03
N ALA A 54 3.26 0.84 1.40
CA ALA A 54 3.46 -0.62 1.47
C ALA A 54 2.17 -1.39 1.15
N SER A 55 2.34 -2.63 0.69
CA SER A 55 1.27 -3.59 0.41
C SER A 55 1.79 -5.01 0.48
N ASP A 56 0.86 -5.97 0.56
CA ASP A 56 1.14 -7.41 0.43
C ASP A 56 2.25 -7.86 1.41
N LEU A 57 2.15 -7.41 2.66
CA LEU A 57 3.07 -7.75 3.75
C LEU A 57 2.72 -9.11 4.37
N GLN A 58 2.36 -10.09 3.53
CA GLN A 58 1.86 -11.40 3.91
C GLN A 58 2.99 -12.35 4.35
N GLY A 59 3.81 -11.88 5.30
CA GLY A 59 4.88 -12.63 5.94
C GLY A 59 4.82 -12.54 7.45
N VAL A 60 5.62 -13.38 8.11
CA VAL A 60 5.86 -13.30 9.55
C VAL A 60 7.34 -13.28 9.87
N VAL A 61 7.71 -12.67 10.99
CA VAL A 61 9.07 -12.71 11.54
C VAL A 61 9.03 -13.52 12.84
N PRO A 62 9.77 -14.64 12.94
CA PRO A 62 9.82 -15.43 14.16
C PRO A 62 10.54 -14.67 15.28
N THR A 63 9.88 -14.48 16.41
CA THR A 63 10.43 -13.78 17.59
C THR A 63 10.53 -14.71 18.80
N GLY A 64 11.29 -15.80 18.66
CA GLY A 64 11.56 -16.76 19.74
C GLY A 64 10.34 -17.58 20.20
N ASN A 65 9.33 -16.92 20.76
CA ASN A 65 8.11 -17.53 21.32
C ASN A 65 6.89 -17.42 20.40
N GLU A 66 6.86 -16.47 19.47
CA GLU A 66 5.74 -16.29 18.54
C GLU A 66 6.16 -15.68 17.19
N ASP A 67 5.33 -15.91 16.18
CA ASP A 67 5.46 -15.27 14.87
C ASP A 67 4.75 -13.91 14.91
N VAL A 68 5.47 -12.83 14.59
CA VAL A 68 4.93 -11.47 14.49
C VAL A 68 4.64 -11.15 13.03
N LEU A 69 3.56 -10.42 12.73
CA LEU A 69 3.25 -10.04 11.36
C LEU A 69 4.35 -9.11 10.80
N LEU A 70 4.75 -9.35 9.55
CA LEU A 70 5.78 -8.57 8.87
C LEU A 70 5.47 -7.07 8.90
N GLY A 71 4.21 -6.68 8.73
CA GLY A 71 3.80 -5.27 8.80
C GLY A 71 4.10 -4.59 10.14
N GLU A 72 4.06 -5.31 11.26
CA GLU A 72 4.43 -4.75 12.57
C GLU A 72 5.94 -4.49 12.63
N VAL A 73 6.73 -5.44 12.14
CA VAL A 73 8.19 -5.32 12.07
C VAL A 73 8.61 -4.20 11.12
N VAL A 74 7.92 -4.03 9.99
CA VAL A 74 8.16 -2.94 9.05
C VAL A 74 8.02 -1.59 9.72
N ALA A 75 6.95 -1.38 10.51
CA ALA A 75 6.75 -0.12 11.21
C ALA A 75 7.87 0.16 12.24
N ASP A 76 8.26 -0.84 13.04
CA ASP A 76 9.39 -0.72 13.97
C ASP A 76 10.72 -0.44 13.26
N TYR A 77 10.97 -1.15 12.17
CA TYR A 77 12.22 -1.03 11.44
C TYR A 77 12.33 0.33 10.75
N LEU A 78 11.25 0.85 10.16
CA LEU A 78 11.21 2.19 9.58
C LEU A 78 11.48 3.28 10.63
N GLU A 79 11.01 3.12 11.87
CA GLU A 79 11.37 4.04 12.96
C GLU A 79 12.88 4.08 13.21
N LEU A 80 13.56 2.93 13.18
CA LEU A 80 15.01 2.85 13.27
C LEU A 80 15.69 3.50 12.05
N LEU A 81 15.19 3.26 10.83
CA LEU A 81 15.76 3.84 9.61
C LEU A 81 15.67 5.37 9.60
N TYR A 82 14.60 5.96 10.13
CA TYR A 82 14.51 7.41 10.30
C TYR A 82 15.66 7.92 11.19
N ALA A 83 15.91 7.28 12.32
CA ALA A 83 16.97 7.69 13.24
C ALA A 83 18.39 7.55 12.64
N LEU A 84 18.61 6.53 11.80
CA LEU A 84 19.93 6.24 11.23
C LEU A 84 20.23 7.00 9.95
N TYR A 85 19.26 7.04 9.02
CA TYR A 85 19.48 7.50 7.66
C TYR A 85 18.78 8.81 7.32
N PHE A 86 17.73 9.19 8.07
CA PHE A 86 16.91 10.36 7.77
C PHE A 86 16.59 11.20 9.02
N PRO A 87 17.60 11.62 9.81
CA PRO A 87 17.38 12.35 11.06
C PRO A 87 16.67 13.71 10.86
N GLU A 88 16.66 14.23 9.63
CA GLU A 88 15.96 15.44 9.23
C GLU A 88 14.46 15.24 8.94
N LEU A 89 14.03 13.99 8.73
CA LEU A 89 12.61 13.69 8.49
C LEU A 89 11.86 13.53 9.80
N ASP A 90 10.66 14.10 9.86
CA ASP A 90 9.80 14.05 11.03
C ASP A 90 8.69 13.01 10.86
N LYS A 91 8.73 11.96 11.69
CA LYS A 91 7.74 10.88 11.70
C LYS A 91 6.33 11.36 12.02
N GLU A 92 6.16 12.41 12.83
CA GLU A 92 4.84 12.97 13.16
C GLU A 92 4.22 13.75 11.98
N ASN A 93 5.03 14.09 10.98
CA ASN A 93 4.58 14.66 9.70
C ASN A 93 4.72 13.67 8.53
N THR A 94 4.88 12.38 8.82
CA THR A 94 4.89 11.32 7.80
C THR A 94 3.48 10.77 7.59
N LEU A 95 3.12 10.61 6.30
CA LEU A 95 1.90 9.94 5.88
C LEU A 95 2.23 8.52 5.41
N ALA A 96 1.76 7.51 6.13
CA ALA A 96 1.85 6.10 5.74
C ALA A 96 0.61 5.66 4.95
N LEU A 97 0.83 4.99 3.82
CA LEU A 97 -0.20 4.49 2.91
C LEU A 97 -0.13 2.96 2.82
N LEU A 98 -1.21 2.29 3.20
CA LEU A 98 -1.31 0.82 3.19
C LEU A 98 -2.28 0.36 2.11
N CYS A 99 -1.80 -0.43 1.13
CA CYS A 99 -2.61 -0.90 -0.01
C CYS A 99 -3.19 -2.32 0.17
N GLY A 100 -3.18 -2.86 1.40
CA GLY A 100 -3.88 -4.09 1.75
C GLY A 100 -3.01 -5.34 1.81
N ASP A 101 -3.63 -6.45 2.21
CA ASP A 101 -3.03 -7.78 2.37
C ASP A 101 -1.85 -7.77 3.35
N LEU A 102 -2.18 -7.44 4.60
CA LEU A 102 -1.20 -7.23 5.68
C LEU A 102 -1.14 -8.40 6.67
N TYR A 103 -2.02 -9.37 6.52
CA TYR A 103 -2.06 -10.57 7.36
C TYR A 103 -1.34 -11.75 6.72
N ALA A 104 -0.73 -12.56 7.57
CA ALA A 104 -0.07 -13.81 7.17
C ALA A 104 -0.35 -14.93 8.17
N ASN A 105 -0.26 -16.16 7.69
CA ASN A 105 -0.16 -17.33 8.55
C ASN A 105 0.90 -18.26 7.98
N LYS A 106 1.99 -18.45 8.72
CA LYS A 106 3.12 -19.28 8.29
C LYS A 106 2.69 -20.69 7.89
N SER A 107 1.76 -21.30 8.62
CA SER A 107 1.28 -22.66 8.38
C SER A 107 0.26 -22.79 7.24
N LYS A 108 -0.24 -21.68 6.69
CA LYS A 108 -1.30 -21.70 5.66
C LYS A 108 -1.08 -20.62 4.61
N ARG A 109 -0.68 -21.06 3.42
CA ARG A 109 -0.62 -20.22 2.22
C ARG A 109 -1.95 -19.49 1.97
N GLY A 110 -1.86 -18.21 1.62
CA GLY A 110 -3.02 -17.39 1.24
C GLY A 110 -4.08 -17.33 2.33
N ALA A 111 -3.67 -17.45 3.60
CA ALA A 111 -4.59 -17.34 4.71
C ALA A 111 -5.19 -15.94 4.75
N SER A 112 -6.49 -15.88 5.00
CA SER A 112 -7.14 -14.65 5.43
C SER A 112 -7.10 -14.56 6.95
N GLY A 113 -7.02 -13.34 7.47
CA GLY A 113 -7.02 -13.10 8.90
C GLY A 113 -6.86 -11.64 9.25
N ASN A 114 -6.76 -11.36 10.53
CA ASN A 114 -6.92 -10.01 11.06
C ASN A 114 -5.60 -9.23 11.05
N PRO A 115 -5.47 -8.15 10.24
CA PRO A 115 -4.26 -7.33 10.20
C PRO A 115 -4.27 -6.18 11.23
N SER A 116 -5.21 -6.12 12.16
CA SER A 116 -5.42 -4.95 13.04
C SER A 116 -4.17 -4.57 13.86
N SER A 117 -3.31 -5.54 14.21
CA SER A 117 -2.05 -5.26 14.91
C SER A 117 -1.08 -4.42 14.05
N VAL A 118 -1.00 -4.69 12.75
CA VAL A 118 -0.24 -3.87 11.79
C VAL A 118 -0.77 -2.44 11.76
N TRP A 119 -2.10 -2.28 11.69
CA TRP A 119 -2.73 -0.95 11.72
C TRP A 119 -2.44 -0.19 13.01
N ASN A 120 -2.54 -0.85 14.17
CA ASN A 120 -2.18 -0.26 15.46
C ASN A 120 -0.72 0.21 15.48
N LYS A 121 0.18 -0.59 14.90
CA LYS A 121 1.61 -0.28 14.89
C LYS A 121 1.92 0.94 14.03
N PHE A 122 1.43 0.98 12.79
CA PHE A 122 1.58 2.16 11.93
C PHE A 122 0.93 3.42 12.53
N ASN A 123 -0.23 3.29 13.18
CA ASN A 123 -0.89 4.39 13.90
C ASN A 123 -0.04 4.92 15.07
N ALA A 124 0.68 4.04 15.77
CA ALA A 124 1.55 4.43 16.87
C ALA A 124 2.85 5.08 16.40
N THR A 125 3.38 4.67 15.25
CA THR A 125 4.71 5.07 14.77
C THR A 125 4.70 6.37 13.93
N PHE A 126 3.67 6.60 13.13
CA PHE A 126 3.64 7.74 12.18
C PHE A 126 2.52 8.72 12.47
N GLY A 127 2.68 9.96 11.97
CA GLY A 127 1.74 11.05 12.16
C GLY A 127 0.34 10.75 11.63
N ARG A 128 0.25 10.14 10.45
CA ARG A 128 -1.01 9.65 9.87
C ARG A 128 -0.81 8.36 9.11
N THR A 129 -1.82 7.49 9.20
CA THR A 129 -1.92 6.27 8.38
C THR A 129 -3.23 6.30 7.60
N VAL A 130 -3.17 6.14 6.29
CA VAL A 130 -4.35 5.95 5.44
C VAL A 130 -4.20 4.62 4.74
N GLY A 131 -5.26 3.85 4.63
CA GLY A 131 -5.16 2.60 3.89
C GLY A 131 -6.48 1.97 3.53
N ILE A 132 -6.35 0.88 2.81
CA ILE A 132 -7.43 0.05 2.31
C ILE A 132 -7.16 -1.40 2.72
N ALA A 133 -8.19 -2.23 2.70
CA ALA A 133 -8.03 -3.68 2.84
C ALA A 133 -7.65 -4.30 1.49
N GLY A 134 -6.86 -5.37 1.56
CA GLY A 134 -6.71 -6.32 0.48
C GLY A 134 -7.74 -7.44 0.59
N ASN A 135 -7.69 -8.42 -0.31
CA ASN A 135 -8.68 -9.49 -0.36
C ASN A 135 -8.43 -10.64 0.63
N HIS A 136 -7.27 -10.64 1.30
CA HIS A 136 -6.93 -11.57 2.37
C HIS A 136 -7.11 -10.96 3.75
N ASP A 137 -7.26 -9.65 3.87
CA ASP A 137 -7.57 -9.04 5.15
C ASP A 137 -8.98 -9.46 5.63
N ASP A 138 -9.05 -9.86 6.90
CA ASP A 138 -10.29 -10.25 7.58
C ASP A 138 -10.32 -9.65 8.99
N PHE A 139 -10.83 -8.42 9.07
CA PHE A 139 -10.91 -7.69 10.33
C PHE A 139 -11.99 -8.27 11.28
N GLY A 140 -13.00 -8.96 10.75
CA GLY A 140 -14.17 -9.38 11.51
C GLY A 140 -14.70 -8.26 12.43
N PRO A 141 -14.94 -8.54 13.72
CA PRO A 141 -15.38 -7.53 14.70
C PRO A 141 -14.37 -6.40 14.95
N ALA A 142 -13.07 -6.62 14.70
CA ALA A 142 -12.01 -5.65 14.99
C ALA A 142 -12.01 -4.46 14.02
N LEU A 143 -12.77 -4.50 12.92
CA LEU A 143 -12.84 -3.40 11.96
C LEU A 143 -13.21 -2.07 12.63
N SER A 144 -14.17 -2.11 13.55
CA SER A 144 -14.61 -0.94 14.32
C SER A 144 -13.49 -0.33 15.17
N GLN A 145 -12.55 -1.14 15.65
CA GLN A 145 -11.40 -0.67 16.42
C GLN A 145 -10.39 0.02 15.52
N VAL A 146 -10.10 -0.57 14.35
CA VAL A 146 -9.22 0.04 13.34
C VAL A 146 -9.80 1.38 12.85
N GLN A 147 -11.11 1.46 12.65
CA GLN A 147 -11.79 2.70 12.27
C GLN A 147 -11.80 3.76 13.37
N ALA A 148 -11.66 3.36 14.63
CA ALA A 148 -11.63 4.25 15.79
C ALA A 148 -10.22 4.77 16.12
N LEU A 149 -9.19 4.30 15.42
CA LEU A 149 -7.83 4.80 15.58
C LEU A 149 -7.73 6.28 15.22
N ASP A 150 -7.04 7.04 16.07
CA ASP A 150 -7.00 8.50 16.03
C ASP A 150 -6.19 9.05 14.86
N LYS A 151 -5.03 8.43 14.58
CA LYS A 151 -4.11 8.78 13.49
C LYS A 151 -4.37 7.96 12.22
N ALA A 152 -5.28 6.99 12.22
CA ALA A 152 -5.56 6.14 11.06
C ALA A 152 -6.87 6.48 10.34
N ARG A 153 -6.92 6.21 9.04
CA ARG A 153 -8.12 6.26 8.19
C ARG A 153 -8.20 5.00 7.35
N PHE A 154 -9.18 4.16 7.66
CA PHE A 154 -9.50 2.98 6.86
C PHE A 154 -10.55 3.33 5.80
N LEU A 155 -10.24 3.09 4.53
CA LEU A 155 -11.11 3.41 3.40
C LEU A 155 -11.68 2.12 2.77
N THR A 156 -12.96 1.81 3.07
CA THR A 156 -13.67 0.76 2.31
C THR A 156 -13.90 1.22 0.87
N GLN A 157 -14.45 2.43 0.73
CA GLN A 157 -14.56 3.19 -0.50
C GLN A 157 -14.76 4.64 -0.06
N GLY A 158 -13.80 5.53 -0.31
CA GLY A 158 -13.93 6.90 0.19
C GLY A 158 -12.73 7.77 -0.08
N ILE A 159 -12.80 8.96 0.50
CA ILE A 159 -11.81 10.03 0.38
C ILE A 159 -11.55 10.59 1.77
N THR A 160 -10.29 10.88 2.06
CA THR A 160 -9.87 11.65 3.23
C THR A 160 -8.92 12.77 2.80
N HIS A 161 -8.73 13.75 3.69
CA HIS A 161 -7.80 14.85 3.48
C HIS A 161 -6.78 14.85 4.61
N GLU A 162 -5.52 14.58 4.29
CA GLU A 162 -4.45 14.43 5.29
C GLU A 162 -3.27 15.30 4.87
N HIS A 163 -2.80 16.17 5.78
CA HIS A 163 -1.64 17.04 5.56
C HIS A 163 -1.66 17.82 4.22
N GLY A 164 -2.84 18.25 3.77
CA GLY A 164 -3.01 19.00 2.52
C GLY A 164 -3.05 18.14 1.25
N LEU A 165 -3.09 16.81 1.37
CA LEU A 165 -3.32 15.87 0.28
C LEU A 165 -4.72 15.29 0.34
N THR A 166 -5.34 15.14 -0.82
CA THR A 166 -6.60 14.40 -1.00
C THR A 166 -6.28 12.96 -1.37
N VAL A 167 -6.60 12.03 -0.47
CA VAL A 167 -6.35 10.59 -0.65
C VAL A 167 -7.67 9.86 -0.83
N ALA A 168 -7.86 9.27 -1.99
CA ALA A 168 -8.97 8.36 -2.29
C ALA A 168 -8.53 6.91 -2.15
N GLY A 169 -9.45 6.02 -1.83
CA GLY A 169 -9.15 4.60 -1.75
C GLY A 169 -10.37 3.71 -1.90
N ILE A 170 -10.13 2.51 -2.43
CA ILE A 170 -11.11 1.43 -2.47
C ILE A 170 -10.47 0.12 -2.02
N SER A 171 -11.09 -0.51 -1.02
CA SER A 171 -10.68 -1.81 -0.50
C SER A 171 -11.02 -2.94 -1.46
N GLY A 172 -10.14 -3.92 -1.50
CA GLY A 172 -10.39 -5.19 -2.15
C GLY A 172 -10.12 -5.22 -3.64
N ILE A 173 -10.66 -6.27 -4.26
CA ILE A 173 -10.49 -6.59 -5.68
C ILE A 173 -11.82 -6.93 -6.36
N ILE A 174 -11.76 -7.12 -7.67
CA ILE A 174 -12.85 -7.69 -8.43
C ILE A 174 -12.96 -9.19 -8.11
N GLY A 175 -14.18 -9.67 -7.88
CA GLY A 175 -14.44 -11.10 -7.73
C GLY A 175 -15.77 -11.41 -7.06
N ARG A 176 -15.85 -12.58 -6.44
CA ARG A 176 -17.11 -13.07 -5.86
C ARG A 176 -17.46 -12.35 -4.56
N PRO A 177 -18.66 -11.74 -4.43
CA PRO A 177 -19.03 -10.93 -3.26
C PRO A 177 -19.20 -11.68 -1.93
N ASP A 178 -19.24 -13.02 -1.96
CA ASP A 178 -19.27 -13.87 -0.77
C ASP A 178 -17.89 -14.02 -0.10
N LYS A 179 -16.85 -13.40 -0.67
CA LYS A 179 -15.48 -13.40 -0.15
C LYS A 179 -15.09 -12.02 0.36
N ASN A 180 -14.17 -12.00 1.32
CA ASN A 180 -13.66 -10.78 1.95
C ASN A 180 -13.17 -9.79 0.91
N PHE A 181 -13.64 -8.55 1.02
CA PHE A 181 -13.24 -7.42 0.18
C PHE A 181 -13.21 -7.77 -1.31
N ARG A 182 -14.30 -8.37 -1.81
CA ARG A 182 -14.50 -8.58 -3.25
C ARG A 182 -15.79 -7.93 -3.72
N LEU A 183 -15.70 -7.19 -4.83
CA LEU A 183 -16.84 -6.56 -5.46
C LEU A 183 -17.05 -7.12 -6.87
N PRO A 184 -18.29 -7.14 -7.37
CA PRO A 184 -18.53 -7.36 -8.80
C PRO A 184 -17.78 -6.29 -9.62
N GLU A 185 -17.26 -6.68 -10.78
CA GLU A 185 -16.47 -5.81 -11.67
C GLU A 185 -17.13 -4.44 -11.91
N THR A 186 -18.40 -4.44 -12.30
CA THR A 186 -19.14 -3.21 -12.61
C THR A 186 -19.29 -2.28 -11.40
N ALA A 187 -19.40 -2.84 -10.19
CA ALA A 187 -19.47 -2.05 -8.96
C ALA A 187 -18.10 -1.46 -8.61
N TYR A 188 -17.04 -2.27 -8.70
CA TYR A 188 -15.67 -1.82 -8.43
C TYR A 188 -15.24 -0.69 -9.37
N LEU A 189 -15.40 -0.87 -10.68
CA LEU A 189 -14.99 0.12 -11.68
C LEU A 189 -15.80 1.42 -11.58
N ARG A 190 -17.10 1.33 -11.25
CA ARG A 190 -17.94 2.50 -10.99
C ARG A 190 -17.47 3.28 -9.76
N ALA A 191 -17.09 2.57 -8.70
CA ALA A 191 -16.55 3.18 -7.49
C ALA A 191 -15.24 3.92 -7.79
N VAL A 192 -14.29 3.28 -8.49
CA VAL A 192 -13.04 3.94 -8.93
C VAL A 192 -13.32 5.16 -9.79
N THR A 193 -14.23 5.05 -10.77
CA THR A 193 -14.62 6.19 -11.62
C THR A 193 -15.17 7.36 -10.78
N THR A 194 -16.00 7.05 -9.78
CA THR A 194 -16.58 8.07 -8.87
C THR A 194 -15.49 8.72 -8.01
N LEU A 195 -14.53 7.96 -7.50
CA LEU A 195 -13.40 8.50 -6.74
C LEU A 195 -12.55 9.45 -7.61
N LEU A 196 -12.24 9.07 -8.85
CA LEU A 196 -11.46 9.90 -9.78
C LEU A 196 -12.15 11.22 -10.14
N GLN A 197 -13.49 11.27 -10.14
CA GLN A 197 -14.24 12.52 -10.38
C GLN A 197 -13.96 13.59 -9.32
N HIS A 198 -13.55 13.19 -8.12
CA HIS A 198 -13.15 14.10 -7.05
C HIS A 198 -11.70 14.60 -7.19
N GLN A 199 -10.98 14.17 -8.23
CA GLN A 199 -9.62 14.60 -8.53
C GLN A 199 -8.65 14.45 -7.34
N PRO A 200 -8.54 13.24 -6.75
CA PRO A 200 -7.63 13.03 -5.64
C PRO A 200 -6.17 13.21 -6.09
N ASP A 201 -5.31 13.63 -5.18
CA ASP A 201 -3.86 13.63 -5.41
C ASP A 201 -3.33 12.20 -5.48
N ILE A 202 -3.87 11.32 -4.62
CA ILE A 202 -3.49 9.92 -4.49
C ILE A 202 -4.72 9.03 -4.54
N LEU A 203 -4.66 7.95 -5.32
CA LEU A 203 -5.63 6.86 -5.31
C LEU A 203 -4.98 5.55 -4.85
N LEU A 204 -5.55 4.92 -3.82
CA LEU A 204 -5.17 3.60 -3.35
C LEU A 204 -6.12 2.54 -3.91
N THR A 205 -5.56 1.52 -4.56
CA THR A 205 -6.30 0.31 -4.98
C THR A 205 -5.50 -0.92 -4.59
N HIS A 206 -6.11 -1.96 -4.03
CA HIS A 206 -5.35 -3.20 -3.83
C HIS A 206 -5.15 -3.89 -5.18
N LEU A 207 -6.21 -3.90 -6.00
CA LEU A 207 -6.19 -4.37 -7.38
C LEU A 207 -5.19 -3.58 -8.24
N SER A 208 -4.38 -4.29 -9.01
CA SER A 208 -3.47 -3.71 -10.00
C SER A 208 -4.12 -3.52 -11.37
N PRO A 209 -3.85 -2.42 -12.09
CA PRO A 209 -4.19 -2.28 -13.50
C PRO A 209 -3.26 -3.14 -14.39
N ALA A 210 -3.71 -3.59 -15.55
CA ALA A 210 -2.80 -4.23 -16.52
C ALA A 210 -2.01 -3.18 -17.32
N ILE A 211 -0.70 -3.34 -17.48
CA ILE A 211 0.15 -2.47 -18.33
C ILE A 211 0.81 -3.31 -19.41
N ALA A 212 0.08 -3.49 -20.52
CA ALA A 212 0.39 -4.48 -21.55
C ALA A 212 1.76 -4.28 -22.22
N ASP A 213 2.14 -3.04 -22.52
CA ASP A 213 3.43 -2.68 -23.13
C ASP A 213 4.64 -3.02 -22.25
N LYS A 214 4.43 -3.07 -20.93
CA LYS A 214 5.44 -3.51 -19.95
C LYS A 214 5.28 -4.98 -19.51
N GLY A 215 4.24 -5.67 -19.97
CA GLY A 215 3.90 -7.03 -19.54
C GLY A 215 3.43 -7.13 -18.08
N PHE A 216 3.07 -6.01 -17.45
CA PHE A 216 2.64 -6.00 -16.05
C PHE A 216 1.20 -6.50 -15.92
N GLN A 217 1.02 -7.47 -15.03
CA GLN A 217 -0.25 -8.17 -14.83
C GLN A 217 -1.23 -7.32 -14.00
N GLY A 218 -2.52 -7.46 -14.28
CA GLY A 218 -3.60 -6.78 -13.57
C GLY A 218 -4.88 -6.75 -14.40
N GLU A 219 -5.77 -5.80 -14.12
CA GLU A 219 -7.07 -5.66 -14.81
C GLU A 219 -7.03 -4.57 -15.89
N GLU A 220 -7.31 -4.95 -17.14
CA GLU A 220 -7.32 -4.04 -18.29
C GLU A 220 -8.41 -2.96 -18.16
N GLN A 221 -9.55 -3.32 -17.59
CA GLN A 221 -10.67 -2.41 -17.39
C GLN A 221 -10.32 -1.33 -16.35
N LEU A 222 -9.51 -1.66 -15.34
CA LEU A 222 -8.99 -0.68 -14.39
C LEU A 222 -8.06 0.31 -15.10
N THR A 223 -7.16 -0.17 -15.97
CA THR A 223 -6.31 0.69 -16.81
C THR A 223 -7.14 1.65 -17.65
N ALA A 224 -8.22 1.16 -18.27
CA ALA A 224 -9.12 1.98 -19.08
C ALA A 224 -9.84 3.06 -18.25
N VAL A 225 -10.25 2.76 -17.01
CA VAL A 225 -10.84 3.75 -16.10
C VAL A 225 -9.82 4.80 -15.68
N LEU A 226 -8.62 4.38 -15.26
CA LEU A 226 -7.54 5.28 -14.84
C LEU A 226 -7.09 6.23 -15.97
N THR A 227 -7.04 5.72 -17.21
CA THR A 227 -6.60 6.49 -18.39
C THR A 227 -7.64 7.54 -18.83
N LYS A 228 -8.94 7.29 -18.57
CA LYS A 228 -10.01 8.25 -18.89
C LYS A 228 -10.15 9.39 -17.87
N GLY A 229 -9.66 9.18 -16.66
CA GLY A 229 -9.69 10.17 -15.59
C GLY A 229 -8.64 11.27 -15.75
N ASN A 230 -8.63 12.19 -14.78
CA ASN A 230 -7.54 13.16 -14.65
C ASN A 230 -6.24 12.46 -14.22
N PRO A 231 -5.08 13.02 -14.58
CA PRO A 231 -3.79 12.43 -14.24
C PRO A 231 -3.63 12.35 -12.71
N THR A 232 -3.50 11.14 -12.17
CA THR A 232 -3.50 10.86 -10.71
C THR A 232 -2.25 10.07 -10.32
N LEU A 233 -1.81 10.09 -9.06
CA LEU A 233 -0.83 9.14 -8.54
C LEU A 233 -1.55 7.94 -7.92
N VAL A 234 -1.24 6.73 -8.38
CA VAL A 234 -1.90 5.50 -7.96
C VAL A 234 -0.88 4.59 -7.29
N PHE A 235 -1.22 4.07 -6.12
CA PHE A 235 -0.48 2.99 -5.47
C PHE A 235 -1.34 1.72 -5.44
N CYS A 236 -0.75 0.59 -5.84
CA CYS A 236 -1.46 -0.69 -5.88
C CYS A 236 -0.63 -1.90 -5.47
N GLY A 237 -1.29 -3.04 -5.22
CA GLY A 237 -0.66 -4.29 -4.79
C GLY A 237 -1.17 -5.49 -5.59
N HIS A 238 -1.35 -6.64 -4.93
CA HIS A 238 -2.02 -7.86 -5.42
C HIS A 238 -1.30 -8.64 -6.53
N SER A 239 -0.92 -7.97 -7.62
CA SER A 239 -0.26 -8.59 -8.77
C SER A 239 1.20 -8.20 -8.80
N HIS A 240 2.10 -9.18 -8.76
CA HIS A 240 3.52 -8.90 -8.73
C HIS A 240 4.01 -8.23 -10.02
N TRP A 241 4.65 -7.08 -9.87
CA TRP A 241 5.38 -6.40 -10.95
C TRP A 241 6.89 -6.43 -10.66
N PRO A 242 7.73 -6.90 -11.61
CA PRO A 242 9.18 -6.92 -11.48
C PRO A 242 9.78 -5.54 -11.78
N SER A 243 9.28 -4.51 -11.12
CA SER A 243 9.72 -3.13 -11.29
C SER A 243 9.61 -2.35 -9.98
N THR A 244 10.49 -1.38 -9.84
CA THR A 244 10.50 -0.40 -8.74
C THR A 244 10.16 1.01 -9.24
N GLU A 245 10.00 1.19 -10.56
CA GLU A 245 9.66 2.46 -11.18
C GLU A 245 8.15 2.55 -11.41
N PRO A 246 7.54 3.76 -11.32
CA PRO A 246 6.15 3.94 -11.69
C PRO A 246 5.94 3.68 -13.18
N ALA A 247 4.87 2.95 -13.52
CA ALA A 247 4.34 2.96 -14.87
C ALA A 247 3.60 4.28 -15.13
N VAL A 248 3.71 4.84 -16.33
CA VAL A 248 3.04 6.09 -16.70
C VAL A 248 2.02 5.78 -17.79
N LEU A 249 0.74 6.03 -17.52
CA LEU A 249 -0.34 5.84 -18.47
C LEU A 249 -0.37 6.97 -19.51
N ALA A 250 -1.15 6.81 -20.58
CA ALA A 250 -1.24 7.77 -21.67
C ALA A 250 -1.75 9.17 -21.24
N ASN A 251 -2.56 9.26 -20.19
CA ASN A 251 -2.99 10.54 -19.61
C ASN A 251 -1.96 11.13 -18.62
N GLY A 252 -0.84 10.46 -18.38
CA GLY A 252 0.18 10.89 -17.42
C GLY A 252 -0.08 10.43 -15.99
N THR A 253 -1.10 9.61 -15.71
CA THR A 253 -1.26 8.93 -14.41
C THR A 253 -0.02 8.07 -14.12
N GLN A 254 0.54 8.21 -12.91
CA GLN A 254 1.61 7.34 -12.44
C GLN A 254 1.00 6.21 -11.62
N VAL A 255 1.42 4.97 -11.88
CA VAL A 255 1.03 3.80 -11.11
C VAL A 255 2.28 3.15 -10.56
N LEU A 256 2.43 3.14 -9.23
CA LEU A 256 3.48 2.39 -8.56
C LEU A 256 2.85 1.16 -7.89
N ASN A 257 3.29 -0.01 -8.34
CA ASN A 257 2.94 -1.27 -7.71
C ASN A 257 3.91 -1.56 -6.55
N VAL A 258 3.33 -1.67 -5.36
CA VAL A 258 4.01 -1.85 -4.08
C VAL A 258 3.80 -3.26 -3.51
N ASP A 259 3.39 -4.23 -4.33
CA ASP A 259 3.32 -5.64 -3.93
C ASP A 259 4.69 -6.10 -3.42
N SER A 260 4.71 -6.58 -2.18
CA SER A 260 5.88 -7.12 -1.47
C SER A 260 7.06 -6.15 -1.47
N LYS A 261 6.79 -4.85 -1.35
CA LYS A 261 7.78 -3.76 -1.33
C LYS A 261 7.36 -2.67 -0.35
N VAL A 262 8.33 -1.96 0.20
CA VAL A 262 8.12 -0.74 0.98
C VAL A 262 8.84 0.41 0.28
N PHE A 263 8.18 1.56 0.18
CA PHE A 263 8.79 2.77 -0.36
C PHE A 263 8.74 3.90 0.65
N LEU A 264 9.85 4.61 0.80
CA LEU A 264 9.96 5.86 1.55
C LEU A 264 10.31 6.99 0.58
N PHE A 265 9.40 7.95 0.43
CA PHE A 265 9.58 9.10 -0.43
C PHE A 265 9.80 10.37 0.38
N GLY A 266 10.93 11.04 0.10
CA GLY A 266 11.17 12.42 0.49
C GLY A 266 10.76 13.40 -0.61
N ARG A 267 10.97 14.68 -0.36
CA ARG A 267 10.77 15.74 -1.37
C ARG A 267 11.97 15.83 -2.31
N ALA A 268 11.71 16.06 -3.59
CA ALA A 268 12.72 16.34 -4.62
C ALA A 268 13.22 17.79 -4.58
#